data_AF-A0A678STI1-F1
#
_entry.id   AF-A0A678STI1-F1
#
_cell.length_a   1.000
_cell.length_b   1.000
_cell.length_c   1.000
_cell.angle_alpha   90.00
_cell.angle_beta   90.00
_cell.angle_gamma   90.00
#
_symmetry.space_group_name_H-M   'P 1'
#
loop_
_entity.id
_entity.type
_entity.pdbx_description
1 polymer ?
#
loop_
_entity_poly.entity_id
_entity_poly.type
_entity_poly.pdbx_seq_one_letter_code
_entity_poly.pdbx_strand_id
1 'polypeptide(L)'
;FSKHDQIGEVKVPLCQVDLAQTIEEWRELQSVEGEGGQDNKLGDICFSLRYVPTAGKLTVVILEAKNLKKMDVGGLSDPYVKIALMQNGKRLKKKKTSIKKCTLNPY
;
A
#
# COMPACT_ATOMS: atom_id res chain seq x y z
N PHE A 1 24.25 1.29 -0.61
CA PHE A 1 22.84 1.31 -1.06
C PHE A 1 21.99 0.68 0.05
N SER A 2 21.27 1.48 0.84
CA SER A 2 20.46 0.93 1.94
C SER A 2 19.27 0.16 1.37
N LYS A 3 19.06 -1.07 1.82
CA LYS A 3 17.85 -1.86 1.55
C LYS A 3 16.70 -1.12 2.23
N HIS A 4 15.67 -0.72 1.49
CA HIS A 4 14.49 -0.14 2.12
C HIS A 4 13.70 -1.26 2.80
N ASP A 5 13.46 -1.12 4.11
CA ASP A 5 12.69 -2.08 4.86
C ASP A 5 11.21 -1.98 4.50
N GLN A 6 10.61 -3.10 4.12
CA GLN A 6 9.21 -3.18 3.77
C GLN A 6 8.39 -3.48 5.02
N ILE A 7 7.50 -2.56 5.39
CA ILE A 7 6.60 -2.72 6.54
C ILE A 7 5.60 -3.84 6.29
N GLY A 8 4.92 -3.80 5.15
CA GLY A 8 3.91 -4.77 4.74
C GLY A 8 3.38 -4.49 3.34
N GLU A 9 2.34 -5.21 2.94
CA GLU A 9 1.67 -5.02 1.66
C GLU A 9 0.16 -5.26 1.71
N VAL A 10 -0.55 -4.74 0.70
CA VAL A 10 -1.94 -5.08 0.40
C VAL A 10 -2.01 -5.54 -1.05
N LYS A 11 -2.69 -6.65 -1.30
CA LYS A 11 -2.98 -7.15 -2.65
C LYS A 11 -4.47 -6.99 -2.92
N VAL A 12 -4.80 -6.29 -3.99
CA VAL A 12 -6.19 -6.07 -4.43
C VAL A 12 -6.39 -6.80 -5.76
N PRO A 13 -7.07 -7.96 -5.77
CA PRO A 13 -7.45 -8.64 -7.01
C PRO A 13 -8.48 -7.80 -7.76
N LEU A 14 -8.04 -7.08 -8.79
CA LEU A 14 -8.92 -6.16 -9.54
C LEU A 14 -10.13 -6.84 -10.20
N CYS A 15 -10.11 -8.17 -10.37
CA CYS A 15 -11.25 -8.95 -10.87
C CYS A 15 -12.37 -9.15 -9.84
N GLN A 16 -12.11 -8.94 -8.55
CA GLN A 16 -13.08 -9.12 -7.46
C GLN A 16 -13.70 -7.79 -7.01
N VAL A 17 -13.38 -6.70 -7.70
CA VAL A 17 -13.66 -5.34 -7.27
C VAL A 17 -14.51 -4.65 -8.33
N ASP A 18 -15.67 -4.11 -7.94
CA ASP A 18 -16.46 -3.27 -8.85
C ASP A 18 -15.83 -1.88 -8.96
N LEU A 19 -14.94 -1.73 -9.95
CA LEU A 19 -14.22 -0.49 -10.20
C LEU A 19 -15.04 0.55 -10.99
N ALA A 20 -16.28 0.26 -11.37
CA ALA A 20 -17.14 1.23 -12.04
C ALA A 20 -17.54 2.37 -11.09
N GLN A 21 -17.66 2.05 -9.79
CA GLN A 21 -17.80 3.02 -8.72
C GLN A 21 -16.44 3.34 -8.10
N THR A 22 -16.34 4.51 -7.46
CA THR A 22 -15.14 4.84 -6.70
C THR A 22 -15.20 4.07 -5.40
N ILE A 23 -14.17 3.29 -5.15
CA ILE A 23 -13.98 2.58 -3.88
C ILE A 23 -13.00 3.39 -3.07
N GLU A 24 -13.30 3.57 -1.78
CA GLU A 24 -12.44 4.19 -0.80
C GLU A 24 -12.53 3.34 0.46
N GLU A 25 -11.42 2.77 0.90
CA GLU A 25 -11.43 1.83 2.02
C GLU A 25 -10.10 1.76 2.75
N TRP A 26 -10.20 1.32 4.00
CA TRP A 26 -9.08 0.91 4.81
C TRP A 26 -8.79 -0.57 4.62
N ARG A 27 -7.49 -0.92 4.58
CA ARG A 27 -6.99 -2.29 4.59
C ARG A 27 -5.82 -2.44 5.55
N GLU A 28 -5.82 -3.53 6.27
CA GLU A 28 -4.70 -3.94 7.13
C GLU A 28 -3.51 -4.41 6.27
N LEU A 29 -2.30 -4.01 6.65
CA LEU A 29 -1.07 -4.44 5.99
C LEU A 29 -0.72 -5.89 6.37
N GLN A 30 -0.40 -6.69 5.36
CA GLN A 30 0.02 -8.08 5.52
C GLN A 30 1.55 -8.20 5.47
N SER A 31 2.10 -9.18 6.20
CA SER A 31 3.53 -9.47 6.20
C SER A 31 3.96 -10.12 4.87
N VAL A 32 5.18 -9.81 4.43
CA VAL A 32 5.72 -10.32 3.16
C VAL A 32 6.40 -11.69 3.34
N GLU A 33 6.90 -11.98 4.54
CA GLU A 33 7.84 -13.10 4.76
C GLU A 33 7.22 -14.33 5.45
N GLY A 34 5.90 -14.39 5.67
CA GLY A 34 5.25 -15.57 6.31
C GLY A 34 5.65 -15.82 7.77
N GLU A 35 6.63 -15.06 8.29
CA GLU A 35 7.09 -15.10 9.67
C GLU A 35 6.42 -13.98 10.48
N GLY A 36 5.47 -14.37 11.33
CA GLY A 36 4.89 -13.49 12.33
C GLY A 36 3.62 -14.07 12.90
N GLY A 37 3.70 -14.58 14.12
CA GLY A 37 2.53 -15.00 14.90
C GLY A 37 1.48 -13.89 15.04
N GLN A 38 0.31 -14.29 15.55
CA GLN A 38 -0.98 -13.58 15.57
C GLN A 38 -1.02 -12.14 16.14
N ASP A 39 0.11 -11.50 16.47
CA ASP A 39 0.19 -10.21 17.19
C ASP A 39 0.93 -9.07 16.46
N ASN A 40 1.43 -9.26 15.23
CA ASN A 40 2.17 -8.21 14.53
C ASN A 40 1.26 -7.34 13.64
N LYS A 41 0.47 -6.44 14.24
CA LYS A 41 -0.22 -5.38 13.48
C LYS A 41 0.81 -4.49 12.78
N LEU A 42 0.79 -4.47 11.45
CA LEU A 42 1.73 -3.72 10.63
C LEU A 42 1.25 -2.28 10.32
N GLY A 43 0.00 -1.99 10.66
CA GLY A 43 -0.70 -0.75 10.38
C GLY A 43 -1.75 -0.93 9.28
N ASP A 44 -2.48 0.15 9.01
CA ASP A 44 -3.52 0.19 8.00
C ASP A 44 -3.20 1.24 6.93
N ILE A 45 -3.70 1.02 5.72
CA ILE A 45 -3.63 1.96 4.60
C ILE A 45 -5.02 2.26 4.06
N CYS A 46 -5.28 3.55 3.82
CA CYS A 46 -6.48 4.04 3.16
C CYS A 46 -6.13 4.46 1.72
N PHE A 47 -6.91 3.96 0.77
CA PHE A 47 -6.71 4.28 -0.64
C PHE A 47 -8.05 4.30 -1.38
N SER A 48 -8.05 4.94 -2.55
CA SER A 48 -9.18 4.88 -3.47
C SER A 48 -8.82 4.33 -4.84
N LEU A 49 -9.78 3.63 -5.43
CA LEU A 49 -9.69 2.99 -6.75
C LEU A 49 -10.89 3.38 -7.59
N ARG A 50 -10.63 3.71 -8.86
CA ARG A 50 -11.67 3.96 -9.86
C ARG A 50 -11.19 3.57 -11.24
N TYR A 51 -11.99 2.80 -11.97
CA TYR A 51 -11.76 2.49 -13.37
C TYR A 51 -12.78 3.19 -14.26
N VAL A 52 -12.30 3.80 -15.34
CA VAL A 52 -13.15 4.39 -16.38
C VAL A 52 -12.92 3.58 -17.67
N PRO A 53 -13.82 2.63 -18.00
CA PRO A 53 -13.65 1.73 -19.15
C PRO A 53 -13.50 2.48 -20.47
N THR A 54 -14.28 3.54 -20.68
CA THR A 54 -14.27 4.35 -21.91
C THR A 54 -12.92 5.02 -22.16
N ALA A 55 -12.14 5.30 -21.11
CA ALA A 55 -10.81 5.90 -21.20
C ALA A 55 -9.67 4.89 -20.96
N GLY A 56 -9.97 3.62 -20.66
CA GLY A 56 -8.98 2.62 -20.25
C GLY A 56 -8.15 3.05 -19.04
N LYS A 57 -8.70 3.88 -18.15
CA LYS A 57 -7.95 4.56 -17.09
C LYS A 57 -8.32 4.01 -15.70
N LEU A 58 -7.33 3.40 -15.05
CA LEU A 58 -7.37 3.08 -13.61
C LEU A 58 -6.70 4.21 -12.82
N THR A 59 -7.44 4.80 -11.90
CA THR A 59 -6.95 5.81 -10.95
C THR A 59 -6.76 5.14 -9.61
N VAL A 60 -5.57 5.29 -9.02
CA VAL A 60 -5.22 4.81 -7.68
C VAL A 60 -4.75 6.03 -6.89
N VAL A 61 -5.41 6.32 -5.77
CA VAL A 61 -5.03 7.41 -4.86
C VAL A 61 -4.68 6.81 -3.52
N ILE A 62 -3.50 7.11 -3.01
CA ILE A 62 -3.12 6.78 -1.63
C ILE A 62 -3.52 7.98 -0.79
N LEU A 63 -4.45 7.77 0.14
CA LEU A 63 -5.01 8.84 0.95
C LEU A 63 -4.16 9.05 2.20
N GLU A 64 -4.03 7.99 2.99
CA GLU A 64 -3.29 8.02 4.24
C GLU A 64 -2.95 6.61 4.72
N ALA A 65 -2.09 6.51 5.73
CA ALA A 65 -1.88 5.29 6.49
C ALA A 65 -1.85 5.62 7.98
N LYS A 66 -2.11 4.61 8.83
CA LYS A 66 -2.09 4.80 10.29
C LYS A 66 -1.46 3.62 11.01
N ASN A 67 -0.92 3.89 12.19
CA ASN A 67 -0.34 2.90 13.09
C ASN A 67 0.69 1.99 12.42
N LEU A 68 1.48 2.54 11.51
CA LEU A 68 2.52 1.78 10.81
C LEU A 68 3.53 1.21 11.82
N LYS A 69 3.97 -0.03 11.60
CA LYS A 69 5.01 -0.65 12.42
C LYS A 69 6.30 0.17 12.32
N LYS A 70 6.91 0.42 13.49
CA LYS A 70 8.20 1.10 13.62
C LYS A 70 9.30 0.22 13.02
N MET A 71 10.00 0.73 12.02
CA MET A 71 11.13 0.02 11.39
C MET A 71 12.49 0.58 11.80
N ASP A 72 12.56 1.86 12.21
CA ASP A 72 13.81 2.49 12.60
C ASP A 72 14.04 2.43 14.11
N VAL A 73 15.32 2.36 14.52
CA VAL A 73 15.77 2.28 15.93
C VAL A 73 15.22 3.45 16.78
N GLY A 74 14.97 4.61 16.17
CA GLY A 74 14.40 5.80 16.83
C GLY A 74 12.88 5.73 17.09
N GLY A 75 12.20 4.66 16.69
CA GLY A 75 10.79 4.43 16.98
C GLY A 75 9.80 5.24 16.13
N LEU A 76 10.26 5.88 15.05
CA LEU A 76 9.46 6.45 13.97
C LEU A 76 9.87 5.82 12.64
N SER A 77 9.31 6.27 11.52
CA SER A 77 9.69 5.81 10.19
C SER A 77 9.56 6.92 9.15
N ASP A 78 10.20 6.72 8.00
CA ASP A 78 10.08 7.57 6.81
C ASP A 78 9.24 6.89 5.70
N PRO A 79 7.92 6.68 5.90
CA PRO A 79 7.12 5.85 5.02
C PRO A 79 6.93 6.45 3.62
N TYR A 80 6.84 5.55 2.63
CA TYR A 80 6.35 5.81 1.29
C TYR A 80 5.69 4.55 0.73
N VAL A 81 4.75 4.73 -0.20
CA VAL A 81 4.01 3.62 -0.81
C VAL A 81 4.54 3.34 -2.21
N LYS A 82 4.80 2.06 -2.50
CA LYS A 82 5.09 1.55 -3.85
C LYS A 82 3.84 0.85 -4.37
N ILE A 83 3.33 1.31 -5.51
CA ILE A 83 2.17 0.73 -6.18
C ILE A 83 2.68 -0.05 -7.39
N ALA A 84 2.28 -1.31 -7.52
CA ALA A 84 2.61 -2.15 -8.67
C ALA A 84 1.35 -2.75 -9.28
N LEU A 85 1.15 -2.52 -10.58
CA LEU A 85 0.13 -3.21 -11.36
C LEU A 85 0.73 -4.51 -11.88
N MET A 86 0.10 -5.63 -11.53
CA MET A 86 0.55 -6.99 -11.87
C MET A 86 -0.48 -7.66 -12.78
N GLN A 87 0.00 -8.40 -13.79
CA GLN A 87 -0.81 -9.26 -14.64
C GLN A 87 -0.04 -10.55 -14.92
N ASN A 88 -0.65 -11.71 -14.65
CA ASN A 88 -0.05 -13.03 -14.88
C ASN A 88 1.36 -13.16 -14.28
N GLY A 89 1.55 -12.70 -13.04
CA GLY A 89 2.84 -12.71 -12.34
C GLY A 89 3.86 -11.68 -12.84
N LYS A 90 3.58 -10.95 -13.92
CA LYS A 90 4.47 -9.92 -14.48
C LYS A 90 4.05 -8.54 -14.02
N ARG A 91 5.03 -7.71 -13.66
CA ARG A 91 4.81 -6.31 -13.29
C ARG A 91 4.67 -5.44 -14.54
N LEU A 92 3.49 -4.89 -14.77
CA LEU A 92 3.19 -4.00 -15.89
C LEU A 92 3.62 -2.56 -15.62
N LYS A 93 3.32 -2.05 -14.42
CA LYS A 93 3.59 -0.65 -14.07
C LYS A 93 3.95 -0.52 -12.61
N LYS A 94 4.82 0.44 -12.29
CA LYS A 94 5.22 0.76 -10.92
C LYS A 94 5.21 2.27 -10.71
N LYS A 95 4.67 2.72 -9.58
CA LYS A 95 4.73 4.10 -9.10
C LYS A 95 5.12 4.11 -7.63
N LYS A 96 5.60 5.26 -7.14
CA LYS A 96 5.87 5.49 -5.72
C LYS A 96 5.36 6.86 -5.30
N THR A 97 4.93 6.99 -4.05
CA THR A 97 4.63 8.29 -3.45
C THR A 97 5.92 9.01 -3.04
N SER A 98 5.79 10.28 -2.65
CA SER A 98 6.83 10.96 -1.88
C SER A 98 7.03 10.28 -0.53
N ILE A 99 8.23 10.46 0.03
CA ILE A 99 8.56 10.03 1.38
C ILE A 99 8.01 11.06 2.37
N LYS A 100 7.30 10.59 3.40
CA LYS A 100 6.89 11.40 4.55
C LYS A 100 7.84 11.09 5.68
N LYS A 101 8.45 12.11 6.28
CA LYS A 101 9.53 11.92 7.27
C LYS A 101 8.98 11.78 8.68
N CYS A 102 9.63 10.95 9.49
CA CYS A 102 9.44 10.83 10.93
C CYS A 102 7.95 10.68 11.35
N THR A 103 7.18 9.83 10.67
CA THR A 103 5.76 9.62 10.97
C THR A 103 5.35 8.16 10.79
N LEU A 104 4.42 7.70 11.63
CA LEU A 104 3.74 6.40 11.48
C LEU A 104 2.30 6.56 10.94
N ASN A 105 1.88 7.81 10.69
CA ASN A 105 0.56 8.16 10.19
C ASN A 105 0.67 9.17 9.03
N PRO A 106 1.21 8.76 7.87
CA PRO A 106 1.38 9.65 6.73
C PRO A 106 0.04 9.95 6.03
N TYR A 107 -0.13 11.21 5.61
CA TYR A 107 -1.17 11.72 4.70
C TYR A 107 -0.51 12.49 3.55
#